data_AF-A0A1D8TTY0-F1
#
_entry.id   AF-A0A1D8TTY0-F1
#
_cell.length_a   1.000
_cell.length_b   1.000
_cell.length_c   1.000
_cell.angle_alpha   90.00
_cell.angle_beta   90.00
_cell.angle_gamma   90.00
#
_symmetry.space_group_name_H-M   'P 1'
#
loop_
_entity.id
_entity.type
_entity.pdbx_description
1 polymer ?
#
loop_
_entity_poly.entity_id
_entity_poly.type
_entity_poly.pdbx_seq_one_letter_code
_entity_poly.pdbx_strand_id
1 'polypeptide(L)'
;MIDDPQILVFPYFLETKPEVFSREDLQDLDQTLALLQSNPPENVDKIIRNWFKERLKIRNEFNKFYDIRKKELGKVPPTPPIQPDRLDNWFQELREQVKDQLNSKGKGEQGTGNSK
;
A
#
# COMPACT_ATOMS: atom_id res chain seq x y z
N MET A 1 -9.68 1.99 13.93
CA MET A 1 -8.67 0.93 14.17
C MET A 1 -8.54 0.14 12.88
N ILE A 2 -7.35 -0.35 12.54
CA ILE A 2 -7.16 -1.32 11.44
C ILE A 2 -6.79 -2.64 12.11
N ASP A 3 -7.66 -3.64 12.00
CA ASP A 3 -7.42 -4.98 12.56
C ASP A 3 -7.40 -6.09 11.51
N ASP A 4 -7.67 -5.74 10.25
CA ASP A 4 -7.66 -6.66 9.12
C ASP A 4 -6.24 -7.15 8.82
N PRO A 5 -5.93 -8.44 9.07
CA PRO A 5 -4.58 -8.97 8.90
C PRO A 5 -4.05 -8.86 7.47
N GLN A 6 -4.95 -8.80 6.48
CA GLN A 6 -4.55 -8.61 5.10
C GLN A 6 -4.13 -7.15 4.86
N ILE A 7 -4.87 -6.17 5.37
CA ILE A 7 -4.51 -4.74 5.25
C ILE A 7 -3.21 -4.45 6.01
N LEU A 8 -2.99 -5.09 7.15
CA LEU A 8 -1.78 -4.91 7.94
C LEU A 8 -0.49 -5.33 7.21
N VAL A 9 -0.58 -6.24 6.23
CA VAL A 9 0.58 -6.61 5.40
C VAL A 9 0.71 -5.75 4.13
N PHE A 10 -0.18 -4.78 3.93
CA PHE A 10 -0.16 -3.94 2.73
C PHE A 10 1.14 -3.16 2.53
N PRO A 11 1.74 -2.50 3.55
CA PRO A 11 3.03 -1.82 3.36
C PRO A 11 4.10 -2.76 2.80
N TYR A 12 4.13 -4.00 3.31
CA TYR A 12 5.09 -5.01 2.86
C TYR A 12 4.81 -5.50 1.43
N PHE A 13 3.55 -5.58 1.02
CA PHE A 13 3.19 -5.85 -0.37
C PHE A 13 3.63 -4.71 -1.31
N LEU A 14 3.42 -3.46 -0.90
CA LEU A 14 3.84 -2.29 -1.68
C LEU A 14 5.37 -2.26 -1.89
N GLU A 15 6.13 -2.58 -0.84
CA GLU A 15 7.60 -2.64 -0.88
C GLU A 15 8.12 -3.78 -1.77
N THR A 16 7.52 -4.97 -1.68
CA THR A 16 8.05 -6.18 -2.34
C THR A 16 7.50 -6.44 -3.74
N LYS A 17 6.37 -5.82 -4.08
CA LYS A 17 5.68 -5.98 -5.38
C LYS A 17 5.38 -4.64 -6.07
N PRO A 18 6.34 -3.69 -6.16
CA PRO A 18 6.10 -2.38 -6.77
C PRO A 18 5.80 -2.46 -8.27
N GLU A 19 6.15 -3.56 -8.93
CA GLU A 19 5.84 -3.84 -10.33
C GLU A 19 4.35 -4.05 -10.62
N VAL A 20 3.57 -4.38 -9.58
CA VAL A 20 2.12 -4.63 -9.71
C VAL A 20 1.34 -3.32 -9.90
N PHE A 21 1.86 -2.22 -9.38
CA PHE A 21 1.21 -0.91 -9.38
C PHE A 21 1.62 -0.06 -10.59
N SER A 22 0.64 0.50 -11.30
CA SER A 22 0.90 1.57 -12.26
C SER A 22 1.21 2.89 -11.55
N ARG A 23 1.60 3.92 -12.32
CA ARG A 23 1.78 5.25 -11.75
C ARG A 23 0.43 5.83 -11.29
N GLU A 24 -0.62 5.64 -12.09
CA GLU A 24 -1.97 6.09 -11.80
C GLU A 24 -2.52 5.41 -10.54
N ASP A 25 -2.27 4.11 -10.37
CA ASP A 25 -2.63 3.38 -9.15
C ASP A 25 -1.98 3.98 -7.91
N LEU A 26 -0.70 4.32 -7.97
CA LEU A 26 0.02 4.91 -6.85
C LEU A 26 -0.44 6.35 -6.55
N GLN A 27 -0.80 7.13 -7.58
CA GLN A 27 -1.34 8.48 -7.39
C GLN A 27 -2.71 8.44 -6.69
N ASP A 28 -3.60 7.58 -7.17
CA ASP A 28 -4.92 7.38 -6.59
C ASP A 28 -4.82 6.83 -5.15
N LEU A 29 -3.85 5.93 -4.91
CA LEU A 29 -3.56 5.43 -3.57
C LEU A 29 -3.09 6.56 -2.63
N ASP A 30 -2.14 7.42 -3.03
CA ASP A 30 -1.71 8.54 -2.19
C ASP A 30 -2.88 9.49 -1.86
N GLN A 31 -3.76 9.76 -2.83
CA GLN A 31 -4.95 10.57 -2.61
C GLN A 31 -5.92 9.92 -1.62
N THR A 32 -6.19 8.62 -1.80
CA THR A 32 -7.05 7.84 -0.88
C THR A 32 -6.49 7.85 0.53
N LEU A 33 -5.19 7.60 0.69
CA LEU A 33 -4.53 7.61 2.00
C LEU A 33 -4.51 9.01 2.62
N ALA A 34 -4.35 10.07 1.84
CA ALA A 34 -4.40 11.46 2.32
C ALA A 34 -5.77 11.81 2.92
N LEU A 35 -6.85 11.36 2.28
CA LEU A 35 -8.22 11.54 2.76
C LEU A 35 -8.45 10.78 4.06
N LEU A 36 -7.99 9.53 4.12
CA LEU A 36 -8.10 8.69 5.33
C LEU A 36 -7.27 9.24 6.49
N GLN A 37 -6.09 9.80 6.22
CA GLN A 37 -5.25 10.44 7.23
C GLN A 37 -5.91 11.69 7.82
N SER A 38 -6.49 12.53 6.95
CA SER A 38 -7.05 13.83 7.35
C SER A 38 -8.37 13.70 8.11
N ASN A 39 -9.16 12.67 7.80
CA ASN A 39 -10.44 12.39 8.45
C ASN A 39 -10.70 10.88 8.49
N PRO A 40 -10.06 10.13 9.41
CA PRO A 40 -10.17 8.69 9.46
C PRO A 40 -11.58 8.28 9.90
N PRO A 41 -12.39 7.69 9.02
CA PRO A 41 -13.72 7.22 9.42
C PRO A 41 -13.62 5.93 10.22
N GLU A 42 -14.70 5.50 10.88
CA GLU A 42 -14.72 4.22 11.59
C GLU A 42 -14.50 3.01 10.66
N ASN A 43 -14.76 3.16 9.36
CA ASN A 43 -14.75 2.09 8.36
C ASN A 43 -13.53 2.15 7.41
N VAL A 44 -12.37 2.62 7.89
CA VAL A 44 -11.10 2.67 7.14
C VAL A 44 -10.82 1.37 6.37
N ASP A 45 -10.95 0.21 7.02
CA ASP A 45 -10.69 -1.09 6.40
C ASP A 45 -11.57 -1.34 5.17
N LYS A 46 -12.84 -0.88 5.22
CA LYS A 46 -13.77 -1.02 4.12
C LYS A 46 -13.37 -0.15 2.93
N ILE A 47 -12.85 1.05 3.18
CA ILE A 47 -12.39 1.95 2.13
C ILE A 47 -11.18 1.36 1.43
N ILE A 48 -10.17 0.89 2.18
CA ILE A 48 -8.99 0.24 1.64
C ILE A 48 -9.38 -1.04 0.87
N ARG A 49 -10.28 -1.87 1.41
CA ARG A 49 -10.81 -3.05 0.69
C ARG A 49 -11.50 -2.68 -0.62
N ASN A 50 -12.27 -1.61 -0.64
CA ASN A 50 -12.95 -1.15 -1.84
C ASN A 50 -11.94 -0.65 -2.89
N TRP A 51 -10.90 0.06 -2.47
CA TRP A 51 -9.80 0.47 -3.34
C TRP A 51 -9.17 -0.71 -4.08
N PHE A 52 -8.94 -1.83 -3.38
CA PHE A 52 -8.48 -3.07 -4.02
C PHE A 52 -9.52 -3.68 -4.95
N LYS A 53 -10.81 -3.68 -4.59
CA LYS A 53 -11.88 -4.27 -5.42
C LYS A 53 -11.96 -3.63 -6.81
N GLU A 54 -11.72 -2.34 -6.90
CA GLU A 54 -11.70 -1.60 -8.17
C GLU A 54 -10.48 -1.96 -9.04
N ARG A 55 -9.43 -2.53 -8.45
CA ARG A 55 -8.16 -2.87 -9.10
C ARG A 55 -7.90 -4.38 -9.07
N LEU A 56 -8.65 -5.09 -9.91
CA LEU A 56 -8.67 -6.57 -9.93
C LEU A 56 -7.27 -7.21 -10.00
N LYS A 57 -6.36 -6.67 -10.83
CA LYS A 57 -4.99 -7.19 -10.96
C LYS A 57 -4.24 -7.09 -9.63
N ILE A 58 -4.24 -5.90 -9.02
CA ILE A 58 -3.56 -5.65 -7.73
C ILE A 58 -4.17 -6.52 -6.64
N ARG A 59 -5.50 -6.57 -6.55
CA ARG A 59 -6.21 -7.41 -5.59
C ARG A 59 -5.81 -8.89 -5.70
N ASN A 60 -5.76 -9.41 -6.91
CA ASN A 60 -5.44 -10.82 -7.13
C ASN A 60 -3.99 -11.12 -6.73
N GLU A 61 -3.04 -10.25 -7.08
CA GLU A 61 -1.64 -10.39 -6.65
C GLU A 61 -1.48 -10.22 -5.14
N PHE A 62 -2.21 -9.29 -4.53
CA PHE A 62 -2.20 -9.09 -3.09
C PHE A 62 -2.77 -10.28 -2.32
N ASN A 63 -3.86 -10.89 -2.81
CA ASN A 63 -4.41 -12.12 -2.23
C ASN A 63 -3.40 -13.26 -2.32
N LYS A 64 -2.78 -13.48 -3.48
CA LYS A 64 -1.73 -14.50 -3.62
C LYS A 64 -0.57 -14.24 -2.68
N PHE A 65 -0.11 -13.00 -2.59
CA PHE A 65 0.97 -12.60 -1.70
C PHE A 65 0.63 -12.88 -0.23
N TYR A 66 -0.57 -12.52 0.20
CA TYR A 66 -1.05 -12.80 1.56
C TYR A 66 -1.14 -14.31 1.82
N ASP A 67 -1.67 -15.09 0.88
CA ASP A 67 -1.76 -16.55 1.00
C ASP A 67 -0.38 -17.21 1.08
N ILE A 68 0.58 -16.76 0.27
CA ILE A 68 1.98 -17.20 0.31
C ILE A 68 2.57 -16.85 1.67
N ARG A 69 2.46 -15.59 2.10
CA ARG A 69 2.93 -15.13 3.42
C ARG A 69 2.35 -15.94 4.56
N LYS A 70 1.06 -16.23 4.52
CA LYS A 70 0.36 -17.05 5.52
C LYS A 70 0.82 -18.51 5.53
N LYS A 71 1.23 -19.06 4.38
CA LYS A 71 1.71 -20.45 4.25
C LYS A 71 3.20 -20.59 4.57
N GLU A 72 4.04 -19.71 4.04
CA GLU A 72 5.49 -19.67 4.28
C GLU A 72 5.80 -19.33 5.73
N LEU A 73 5.04 -18.38 6.29
CA LEU A 73 5.02 -18.10 7.71
C LEU A 73 3.78 -18.75 8.28
N GLY A 74 3.77 -20.07 8.50
CA GLY A 74 2.73 -20.75 9.30
C GLY A 74 2.54 -20.21 10.74
N LYS A 75 3.17 -19.06 11.02
CA LYS A 75 3.20 -18.19 12.18
C LYS A 75 3.42 -16.74 11.71
N VAL A 76 2.61 -16.15 10.82
CA VAL A 76 2.57 -14.67 10.77
C VAL A 76 2.19 -14.28 12.20
N PRO A 77 3.10 -13.69 13.01
CA PRO A 77 2.67 -13.17 14.30
C PRO A 77 1.53 -12.22 13.98
N PRO A 78 0.41 -12.24 14.71
CA PRO A 78 -0.65 -11.28 14.45
C PRO A 78 0.02 -9.92 14.41
N THR A 79 0.08 -9.30 13.22
CA THR A 79 0.51 -7.92 13.15
C THR A 79 -0.46 -7.22 14.10
N PRO A 80 0.04 -6.61 15.19
CA PRO A 80 -0.86 -6.05 16.17
C PRO A 80 -1.75 -5.04 15.45
N PRO A 81 -3.07 -5.01 15.75
CA PRO A 81 -3.96 -4.02 15.18
C PRO A 81 -3.36 -2.63 15.31
N ILE A 82 -3.49 -1.81 14.28
CA ILE A 82 -3.09 -0.41 14.37
C ILE A 82 -4.14 0.30 15.22
N GLN A 83 -3.73 0.62 16.44
CA GLN A 83 -4.54 1.38 17.38
C GLN A 83 -4.80 2.80 16.86
N PRO A 84 -5.91 3.45 17.25
CA PRO A 84 -6.27 4.78 16.77
C PRO A 84 -5.16 5.84 16.95
N ASP A 85 -4.39 5.77 18.04
CA ASP A 85 -3.26 6.67 18.33
C ASP A 85 -2.03 6.45 17.42
N ARG A 86 -1.98 5.30 16.74
CA ARG A 86 -0.92 4.95 15.77
C ARG A 86 -1.37 5.06 14.32
N LEU A 87 -2.66 5.33 14.09
CA LEU A 87 -3.26 5.30 12.78
C LEU A 87 -2.70 6.41 11.86
N ASP A 88 -2.53 7.62 12.39
CA ASP A 88 -1.94 8.73 11.64
C ASP A 88 -0.49 8.42 11.22
N ASN A 89 0.33 7.90 12.15
CA ASN A 89 1.71 7.48 11.85
C ASN A 89 1.74 6.40 10.76
N TRP A 90 0.88 5.38 10.86
CA TRP A 90 0.80 4.31 9.87
C TRP A 90 0.44 4.84 8.48
N PHE A 91 -0.52 5.78 8.40
CA PHE A 91 -0.84 6.44 7.13
C PHE A 91 0.31 7.29 6.62
N GLN A 92 0.99 8.05 7.47
CA GLN A 92 2.13 8.87 7.08
C GLN A 92 3.24 7.98 6.46
N GLU A 93 3.64 6.92 7.15
CA GLU A 93 4.69 5.99 6.68
C GLU A 93 4.29 5.33 5.35
N LEU A 94 3.04 4.85 5.25
CA LEU A 94 2.56 4.23 4.01
C LEU A 94 2.53 5.22 2.84
N ARG A 95 2.15 6.48 3.09
CA ARG A 95 2.16 7.53 2.06
C ARG A 95 3.57 7.90 1.62
N GLU A 96 4.53 7.95 2.54
CA GLU A 96 5.94 8.16 2.21
C GLU A 96 6.44 7.05 1.27
N GLN A 97 6.13 5.79 1.56
CA GLN A 97 6.45 4.67 0.66
C GLN A 97 5.82 4.82 -0.72
N VAL A 98 4.53 5.20 -0.81
CA VAL A 98 3.85 5.43 -2.10
C VAL A 98 4.56 6.55 -2.89
N LYS A 99 4.95 7.63 -2.23
CA LYS A 99 5.68 8.75 -2.86
C LYS A 99 7.05 8.31 -3.35
N ASP A 100 7.77 7.48 -2.60
CA ASP A 100 9.05 6.93 -3.02
C ASP A 100 8.91 6.04 -4.26
N GLN A 101 7.86 5.23 -4.34
CA GLN A 101 7.54 4.44 -5.53
C GLN A 101 7.18 5.32 -6.73
N LEU A 102 6.42 6.38 -6.53
CA LEU A 102 6.10 7.37 -7.57
C LEU A 102 7.36 8.07 -8.10
N ASN A 103 8.24 8.50 -7.19
CA ASN A 103 9.51 9.13 -7.53
C ASN A 103 10.42 8.18 -8.31
N SER A 104 10.45 6.91 -7.93
CA SER A 104 11.25 5.88 -8.60
C SER A 104 10.73 5.57 -10.00
N LYS A 105 9.41 5.52 -10.22
CA LYS A 105 8.81 5.34 -11.55
C LYS A 105 8.94 6.59 -12.43
N GLY A 106 8.99 7.79 -11.85
CA GLY A 106 9.20 9.04 -12.58
C GLY A 106 10.63 9.26 -13.07
N LYS A 107 11.63 8.60 -12.46
CA LYS A 107 13.05 8.71 -12.85
C LYS A 107 13.44 7.86 -14.08
N GLY A 108 12.48 7.19 -14.72
CA GLY A 108 12.69 6.42 -15.96
C GLY A 108 12.78 7.23 -17.25
N GLU A 109 12.54 8.54 -17.25
CA GLU A 109 12.53 9.39 -18.46
C GLU A 109 13.58 10.52 -18.48
N GLN A 110 14.64 10.45 -17.68
CA GLN A 110 15.78 11.37 -17.82
C GLN A 110 17.10 10.59 -17.79
N GLY A 111 17.55 10.15 -18.97
CA GLY A 111 18.75 9.33 -19.07
C GLY A 111 19.38 9.18 -20.47
N THR A 112 19.14 10.09 -21.42
CA THR A 112 20.08 10.29 -22.56
C THR A 112 20.16 11.77 -22.89
N GLY A 113 20.70 12.55 -21.96
CA GLY A 113 21.30 13.84 -22.27
C GLY A 113 22.65 13.58 -22.94
N ASN A 114 22.74 13.87 -24.23
CA ASN A 114 24.00 13.99 -24.97
C ASN A 114 25.00 14.82 -24.15
N SER A 115 26.14 14.22 -23.82
CA SER A 115 27.34 14.96 -23.50
C SER A 115 28.34 14.75 -24.64
N LYS A 116 28.85 15.89 -25.10
CA LYS A 116 29.80 16.13 -26.19
C LYS A 116 31.02 15.23 -26.19
#